data_AF-A0A945FVH4-F1
#
_entry.id   AF-A0A945FVH4-F1
#
_cell.length_a   1.000
_cell.length_b   1.000
_cell.length_c   1.000
_cell.angle_alpha   90.00
_cell.angle_beta   90.00
_cell.angle_gamma   90.00
#
_symmetry.space_group_name_H-M   'P 1'
#
loop_
_entity.id
_entity.type
_entity.pdbx_description
1 polymer ?
#
loop_
_entity_poly.entity_id
_entity_poly.type
_entity_poly.pdbx_seq_one_letter_code
_entity_poly.pdbx_strand_id
1 'polypeptide(L)'
;MDKAILDQMPDELKQLHHCYFKDKSETEYLLYSVESDTSQLEWVDGSGTCLNPSLPRTYEVRVFEVVSIPDKPGHFDYFGVSGQFNVNDIHRITEYYCVSMDEILATNVDPAIH
;
A
#
# COMPACT_ATOMS: atom_id res chain seq x y z
N MET A 1 -12.00 -3.08 10.79
CA MET A 1 -11.14 -4.26 10.96
C MET A 1 -11.53 -4.98 12.25
N ASP A 2 -11.53 -6.31 12.25
CA ASP A 2 -11.76 -7.13 13.46
C ASP A 2 -10.60 -6.96 14.44
N LYS A 3 -10.92 -6.92 15.74
CA LYS A 3 -9.92 -6.82 16.81
C LYS A 3 -8.99 -8.04 16.82
N ALA A 4 -9.50 -9.23 16.52
CA ALA A 4 -8.71 -10.46 16.49
C ALA A 4 -7.61 -10.41 15.42
N ILE A 5 -7.90 -9.80 14.26
CA ILE A 5 -6.92 -9.59 13.19
C ILE A 5 -5.80 -8.66 13.66
N LEU A 6 -6.17 -7.52 14.27
CA LEU A 6 -5.19 -6.56 14.78
C LEU A 6 -4.29 -7.15 15.87
N ASP A 7 -4.87 -7.90 16.81
CA ASP A 7 -4.15 -8.49 17.94
C ASP A 7 -3.15 -9.58 17.49
N GLN A 8 -3.44 -10.25 16.36
CA GLN A 8 -2.59 -11.29 15.77
C GLN A 8 -1.72 -10.82 14.60
N MET A 9 -1.81 -9.54 14.24
CA MET A 9 -1.05 -8.98 13.14
C MET A 9 0.45 -8.96 13.48
N PRO A 10 1.35 -9.38 12.57
CA PRO A 10 2.78 -9.20 12.72
C PRO A 10 3.13 -7.73 12.99
N ASP A 11 4.10 -7.46 13.87
CA ASP A 11 4.46 -6.09 14.26
C ASP A 11 4.84 -5.21 13.05
N GLU A 12 5.46 -5.80 12.03
CA GLU A 12 5.85 -5.15 10.78
C GLU A 12 4.64 -4.66 9.96
N LEU A 13 3.51 -5.35 10.08
CA LEU A 13 2.26 -5.04 9.39
C LEU A 13 1.33 -4.17 10.25
N LYS A 14 1.53 -4.10 11.57
CA LYS A 14 0.70 -3.27 12.46
C LYS A 14 0.68 -1.81 12.04
N GLN A 15 1.77 -1.27 11.51
CA GLN A 15 1.78 0.10 10.99
C GLN A 15 0.80 0.30 9.82
N LEU A 16 0.45 -0.75 9.09
CA LEU A 16 -0.42 -0.75 7.91
C LEU A 16 -1.89 -1.02 8.26
N HIS A 17 -2.27 -1.12 9.53
CA HIS A 17 -3.65 -1.42 9.94
C HIS A 17 -4.70 -0.41 9.42
N HIS A 18 -4.27 0.82 9.14
CA HIS A 18 -5.10 1.88 8.54
C HIS A 18 -5.35 1.66 7.04
N CYS A 19 -4.60 0.77 6.41
CA CYS A 19 -4.71 0.37 5.01
C CYS A 19 -5.54 -0.92 4.83
N TYR A 20 -6.30 -1.31 5.85
CA TYR A 20 -7.17 -2.48 5.81
C TYR A 20 -8.43 -2.20 5.00
N PHE A 21 -8.80 -3.11 4.11
CA PHE A 21 -10.07 -3.06 3.40
C PHE A 21 -10.61 -4.47 3.11
N LYS A 22 -11.87 -4.52 2.68
CA LYS A 22 -12.54 -5.72 2.18
C LYS A 22 -12.95 -5.51 0.74
N ASP A 23 -12.73 -6.52 -0.10
CA ASP A 23 -13.27 -6.50 -1.46
C ASP A 23 -14.75 -6.92 -1.49
N LYS A 24 -15.33 -6.97 -2.70
CA LYS A 24 -16.74 -7.35 -2.90
C LYS A 24 -17.05 -8.81 -2.55
N SER A 25 -16.03 -9.66 -2.49
CA SER A 25 -16.13 -11.06 -2.04
C SER A 25 -15.97 -11.22 -0.53
N GLU A 26 -15.85 -10.11 0.21
CA GLU A 26 -15.53 -10.09 1.65
C GLU A 26 -14.13 -10.60 1.99
N THR A 27 -13.23 -10.72 1.01
CA THR A 27 -11.84 -11.06 1.24
C THR A 27 -11.13 -9.85 1.88
N GLU A 28 -10.34 -10.12 2.91
CA GLU A 28 -9.68 -9.12 3.73
C GLU A 28 -8.26 -8.87 3.24
N TYR A 29 -7.88 -7.60 3.08
CA TYR A 29 -6.55 -7.22 2.61
C TYR A 29 -5.97 -6.06 3.40
N LEU A 30 -4.64 -5.98 3.40
CA LEU A 30 -3.86 -4.78 3.71
C LEU A 30 -3.20 -4.32 2.42
N LEU A 31 -3.46 -3.09 1.97
CA LEU A 31 -2.84 -2.56 0.75
C LEU A 31 -2.22 -1.19 0.98
N TYR A 32 -0.92 -1.09 0.75
CA TYR A 32 -0.22 0.17 0.80
C TYR A 32 0.68 0.33 -0.42
N SER A 33 1.10 1.56 -0.67
CA SER A 33 1.98 1.88 -1.78
C SER A 33 3.18 2.67 -1.28
N VAL A 34 4.30 2.67 -2.00
CA VAL A 34 5.45 3.53 -1.73
C VAL A 34 5.98 4.04 -3.07
N GLU A 35 6.38 5.32 -3.15
CA GLU A 35 7.06 5.82 -4.34
C GLU A 35 8.39 5.07 -4.53
N SER A 36 8.60 4.52 -5.72
CA SER A 36 9.62 3.46 -5.92
C SER A 36 10.73 3.82 -6.90
N ASP A 37 10.69 5.02 -7.50
CA ASP A 37 11.60 5.38 -8.59
C ASP A 37 12.33 6.70 -8.33
N THR A 38 13.61 6.57 -7.93
CA THR A 38 14.49 7.71 -7.69
C THR A 38 14.93 8.43 -8.97
N SER A 39 14.72 7.84 -10.16
CA SER A 39 14.97 8.53 -11.44
C SER A 39 14.00 9.68 -11.70
N GLN A 40 12.97 9.81 -10.87
CA GLN A 40 11.97 10.88 -10.88
C GLN A 40 12.40 12.09 -10.03
N LEU A 41 13.60 12.06 -9.48
CA LEU A 41 14.21 13.17 -8.76
C LEU A 41 15.09 13.99 -9.71
N GLU A 42 14.99 15.30 -9.62
CA GLU A 42 15.87 16.24 -10.31
C GLU A 42 16.65 17.09 -9.30
N TRP A 43 17.86 17.47 -9.67
CA TRP A 43 18.65 18.40 -8.90
C TRP A 43 18.23 19.83 -9.25
N VAL A 44 17.77 20.59 -8.26
CA VAL A 44 17.49 22.01 -8.39
C VAL A 44 18.61 22.79 -7.70
N ASP A 45 19.32 23.60 -8.48
CA ASP A 45 20.43 24.40 -7.99
C ASP A 45 19.99 25.29 -6.81
N GLY A 46 20.69 25.12 -5.69
CA GLY A 46 20.41 25.84 -4.44
C GLY A 46 19.27 25.27 -3.58
N SER A 47 18.58 24.20 -4.00
CA SER A 47 17.48 23.57 -3.25
C SER A 47 17.61 22.06 -3.04
N GLY A 48 18.62 21.42 -3.63
CA GLY A 48 18.88 19.98 -3.48
C GLY A 48 18.10 19.13 -4.49
N THR A 49 17.89 17.86 -4.18
CA THR A 49 17.05 16.96 -5.01
C THR A 49 15.58 17.15 -4.69
N CYS A 50 14.76 17.42 -5.71
CA CYS A 50 13.32 17.46 -5.60
C CYS A 50 12.65 16.57 -6.64
N LEU A 51 11.37 16.29 -6.44
CA LEU A 51 10.57 15.49 -7.36
C LEU A 51 10.31 16.26 -8.67
N ASN A 52 10.67 15.68 -9.82
CA ASN A 52 10.38 16.26 -11.13
C ASN A 52 8.88 16.07 -11.43
N PRO A 53 8.09 17.15 -11.59
CA PRO A 53 6.65 17.08 -11.78
C PRO A 53 6.23 16.67 -13.22
N SER A 54 7.17 16.67 -14.16
CA SER A 54 6.91 16.32 -15.57
C SER A 54 7.00 14.82 -15.84
N LEU A 55 7.50 14.03 -14.89
CA LEU A 55 7.63 12.58 -14.98
C LEU A 55 6.45 11.90 -14.28
N PRO A 56 5.84 10.87 -14.89
CA PRO A 56 4.72 10.16 -14.29
C PRO A 56 5.21 9.30 -13.12
N ARG A 57 4.58 9.45 -11.95
CA ARG A 57 4.97 8.75 -10.72
C ARG A 57 4.92 7.23 -10.87
N THR A 58 5.90 6.54 -10.29
CA THR A 58 5.94 5.08 -10.21
C THR A 58 5.87 4.64 -8.76
N TYR A 59 4.90 3.80 -8.45
CA TYR A 59 4.64 3.31 -7.10
C TYR A 59 4.84 1.80 -7.05
N GLU A 60 5.42 1.31 -5.96
CA GLU A 60 5.33 -0.09 -5.58
C GLU A 60 4.10 -0.25 -4.70
N VAL A 61 3.11 -1.04 -5.15
CA VAL A 61 2.00 -1.49 -4.31
C VAL A 61 2.36 -2.83 -3.69
N ARG A 62 2.04 -2.96 -2.42
CA ARG A 62 2.13 -4.19 -1.65
C ARG A 62 0.77 -4.54 -1.10
N VAL A 63 0.35 -5.76 -1.35
CA VAL A 63 -0.93 -6.30 -0.92
C VAL A 63 -0.69 -7.52 -0.08
N PHE A 64 -1.28 -7.57 1.11
CA PHE A 64 -1.32 -8.75 1.95
C PHE A 64 -2.76 -9.23 2.05
N GLU A 65 -3.04 -10.43 1.56
CA GLU A 65 -4.31 -11.11 1.83
C GLU A 65 -4.28 -11.66 3.26
N VAL A 66 -5.35 -11.40 4.01
CA VAL A 66 -5.53 -11.87 5.38
C VAL A 66 -6.43 -13.09 5.35
N VAL A 67 -5.88 -14.25 5.69
CA VAL A 67 -6.57 -15.54 5.59
C VAL A 67 -6.73 -16.14 6.98
N SER A 68 -7.96 -16.45 7.37
CA SER A 68 -8.20 -17.18 8.62
C SER A 68 -7.73 -18.64 8.50
N ILE A 69 -7.07 -19.15 9.54
CA ILE A 69 -6.61 -20.53 9.57
C ILE A 69 -7.76 -21.44 10.03
N PRO A 70 -8.28 -22.35 9.18
CA PRO A 70 -9.52 -23.09 9.48
C PRO A 70 -9.48 -23.89 10.78
N ASP A 71 -8.34 -24.49 11.09
CA ASP A 71 -8.16 -25.36 12.26
C ASP A 71 -7.76 -24.61 13.54
N LYS A 72 -7.63 -23.27 13.46
CA LYS A 72 -7.11 -22.43 14.54
C LYS A 72 -7.91 -21.13 14.64
N PRO A 73 -9.07 -21.16 15.34
CA PRO A 73 -9.93 -19.99 15.48
C PRO A 73 -9.18 -18.78 16.04
N GLY A 74 -9.31 -17.64 15.38
CA GLY A 74 -8.65 -16.40 15.75
C GLY A 74 -7.22 -16.23 15.23
N HIS A 75 -6.63 -17.26 14.61
CA HIS A 75 -5.33 -17.15 13.94
C HIS A 75 -5.47 -16.82 12.45
N PHE A 76 -4.57 -15.97 11.95
CA PHE A 76 -4.57 -15.48 10.58
C PHE A 76 -3.17 -15.61 9.94
N ASP A 77 -3.13 -16.01 8.68
CA ASP A 77 -1.96 -15.95 7.81
C ASP A 77 -2.04 -14.71 6.91
N TYR A 78 -0.87 -14.19 6.52
CA TYR A 78 -0.74 -12.99 5.68
C TYR A 78 0.06 -13.32 4.43
N PHE A 79 -0.58 -13.33 3.27
CA PHE A 79 0.07 -13.64 1.99
C PHE A 79 0.35 -12.37 1.20
N GLY A 80 1.64 -12.01 1.11
CA GLY A 80 2.10 -10.79 0.48
C GLY A 80 2.45 -10.96 -1.01
N VAL A 81 1.97 -10.04 -1.84
CA VAL A 81 2.45 -9.81 -3.21
C VAL A 81 2.84 -8.35 -3.38
N SER A 82 3.85 -8.09 -4.20
CA SER A 82 4.27 -6.72 -4.55
C SER A 82 4.34 -6.55 -6.06
N GLY A 83 4.04 -5.33 -6.52
CA GLY A 83 4.08 -4.98 -7.93
C GLY A 83 4.29 -3.48 -8.12
N GLN A 84 5.06 -3.13 -9.15
CA GLN A 84 5.24 -1.74 -9.55
C GLN A 84 4.19 -1.34 -10.59
N PHE A 85 3.68 -0.12 -10.49
CA PHE A 85 2.77 0.46 -11.45
C PHE A 85 3.04 1.94 -11.63
N ASN A 86 2.72 2.43 -12.82
CA ASN A 86 2.72 3.85 -13.10
C ASN A 86 1.40 4.46 -12.62
N VAL A 87 1.41 5.71 -12.15
CA VAL A 87 0.19 6.43 -11.74
C VAL A 87 -0.89 6.45 -12.83
N ASN A 88 -0.51 6.41 -14.10
CA ASN A 88 -1.45 6.33 -15.22
C ASN A 88 -2.26 5.00 -15.24
N ASP A 89 -1.73 3.93 -14.64
CA ASP A 89 -2.36 2.61 -14.53
C ASP A 89 -3.14 2.42 -13.22
N ILE A 90 -3.27 3.46 -12.39
CA ILE A 90 -3.95 3.39 -11.08
C ILE A 90 -5.38 2.82 -11.17
N HIS A 91 -6.10 3.16 -12.25
CA HIS A 91 -7.45 2.67 -12.51
C HIS A 91 -7.51 1.14 -12.59
N ARG A 92 -6.47 0.48 -13.12
CA ARG A 92 -6.42 -0.98 -13.23
C ARG A 92 -6.27 -1.66 -11.87
N ILE A 93 -5.53 -1.04 -10.95
CA ILE A 93 -5.39 -1.53 -9.58
C ILE A 93 -6.71 -1.32 -8.82
N THR A 94 -7.31 -0.14 -8.97
CA THR A 94 -8.63 0.16 -8.40
C THR A 94 -9.70 -0.83 -8.89
N GLU A 95 -9.69 -1.17 -10.18
CA GLU A 95 -10.61 -2.16 -10.76
C GLU A 95 -10.33 -3.57 -10.24
N TYR A 96 -9.07 -3.99 -10.20
CA TYR A 96 -8.68 -5.34 -9.79
C TYR A 96 -8.98 -5.61 -8.32
N TYR A 97 -8.59 -4.70 -7.42
CA TYR A 97 -8.79 -4.84 -5.98
C TYR A 97 -10.11 -4.24 -5.48
N CYS A 98 -10.88 -3.59 -6.36
CA CYS A 98 -12.11 -2.87 -6.01
C CYS A 98 -11.91 -1.84 -4.88
N VAL A 99 -10.74 -1.21 -4.80
CA VAL A 99 -10.37 -0.24 -3.74
C VAL A 99 -9.99 1.11 -4.33
N SER A 100 -10.37 2.21 -3.69
CA SER A 100 -9.94 3.54 -4.10
C SER A 100 -8.46 3.74 -3.79
N MET A 101 -7.61 3.73 -4.82
CA MET A 101 -6.18 3.99 -4.65
C MET A 101 -5.87 5.44 -4.24
N ASP A 102 -6.77 6.38 -4.45
CA ASP A 102 -6.56 7.78 -4.05
C ASP A 102 -6.39 7.92 -2.54
N GLU A 103 -7.14 7.14 -1.75
CA GLU A 103 -7.04 7.12 -0.29
C GLU A 103 -5.70 6.52 0.18
N ILE A 104 -5.18 5.56 -0.58
CA ILE A 104 -3.95 4.82 -0.30
C ILE A 104 -2.71 5.60 -0.72
N LEU A 105 -2.82 6.39 -1.78
CA LEU A 105 -1.79 7.35 -2.18
C LEU A 105 -1.76 8.56 -1.26
N ALA A 106 -2.92 8.97 -0.71
CA ALA A 106 -3.01 10.08 0.23
C ALA A 106 -2.42 9.77 1.62
N THR A 107 -2.40 8.50 2.04
CA THR A 107 -1.76 8.07 3.30
C THR A 107 -0.23 7.98 3.21
N ASN A 108 0.35 8.08 2.00
CA ASN A 108 1.79 8.29 1.79
C ASN A 108 2.23 9.73 2.09
N VAL A 109 1.84 10.24 3.26
CA VAL A 109 2.54 11.39 3.83
C VAL A 109 3.85 10.87 4.38
N ASP A 110 4.87 11.03 3.55
CA ASP A 110 6.29 10.91 3.81
C ASP A 110 6.67 11.15 5.29
N PRO A 111 7.20 10.17 6.03
CA PRO A 111 7.77 10.40 7.35
C PRO A 111 9.18 11.02 7.31
N ALA A 112 9.76 11.39 6.16
CA ALA A 112 11.18 11.70 6.06
C ALA A 112 11.60 12.80 5.06
N ILE A 113 10.78 13.82 4.77
CA ILE A 113 11.26 15.07 4.14
C ILE A 113 11.01 16.26 5.08
N HIS A 114 12.02 16.55 5.91
CA HIS A 114 12.24 17.83 6.58
C HIS A 114 13.70 18.25 6.45
#